data_AF-A0A1H5K5J6-F1
#
_entry.id   AF-A0A1H5K5J6-F1
#
_cell.length_a   1.000
_cell.length_b   1.000
_cell.length_c   1.000
_cell.angle_alpha   90.00
_cell.angle_beta   90.00
_cell.angle_gamma   90.00
#
_symmetry.space_group_name_H-M   'P 1'
#
loop_
_entity.id
_entity.type
_entity.pdbx_description
1 polymer ?
#
loop_
_entity_poly.entity_id
_entity_poly.type
_entity_poly.pdbx_seq_one_letter_code
_entity_poly.pdbx_strand_id
1 'polypeptide(L)'
;MSRRQEFAKLLPLVIRRERDGDAVHLSDIYGAVERDHPQLVDDEVEASGAVRWKHELRWELETLVVDGGVRRRKDLGRGFYSI
;
A
#
# COMPACT_ATOMS: atom_id res chain seq x y z
N MET A 1 1.29 2.67 -18.65
CA MET A 1 0.46 2.26 -17.49
C MET A 1 0.79 3.24 -16.36
N SER A 2 -0.17 3.70 -15.55
CA SER A 2 0.15 4.63 -14.46
C SER A 2 0.64 3.89 -13.22
N ARG A 3 1.52 4.51 -12.41
CA ARG A 3 2.01 3.91 -11.15
C ARG A 3 0.86 3.48 -10.22
N ARG A 4 -0.22 4.25 -10.16
CA ARG A 4 -1.44 3.88 -9.43
C ARG A 4 -2.09 2.59 -9.92
N GLN A 5 -2.15 2.37 -11.24
CA GLN A 5 -2.65 1.11 -11.80
C GLN A 5 -1.72 -0.08 -11.49
N GLU A 6 -0.42 0.17 -11.35
CA GLU A 6 0.51 -0.86 -10.89
C GLU A 6 0.29 -1.19 -9.42
N PHE A 7 0.14 -0.18 -8.54
CA PHE A 7 -0.22 -0.40 -7.14
C PHE A 7 -1.53 -1.17 -6.97
N ALA A 8 -2.57 -0.87 -7.75
CA ALA A 8 -3.86 -1.56 -7.69
C ALA A 8 -3.72 -3.08 -7.88
N LYS A 9 -2.84 -3.50 -8.80
CA LYS A 9 -2.56 -4.93 -9.07
C LYS A 9 -1.68 -5.55 -7.99
N LEU A 10 -0.75 -4.77 -7.45
CA LEU A 10 0.32 -5.25 -6.59
C LEU A 10 -0.10 -5.39 -5.13
N LEU A 11 -0.80 -4.40 -4.59
CA LEU A 11 -1.08 -4.28 -3.16
C LEU A 11 -1.76 -5.52 -2.56
N PRO A 12 -2.73 -6.17 -3.21
CA PRO A 12 -3.32 -7.40 -2.67
C PRO A 12 -2.29 -8.53 -2.53
N LEU A 13 -1.35 -8.64 -3.46
CA LEU A 13 -0.28 -9.64 -3.44
C LEU A 13 0.73 -9.35 -2.33
N VAL A 14 1.11 -8.09 -2.16
CA VAL A 14 2.00 -7.65 -1.08
C VAL A 14 1.40 -7.95 0.28
N ILE A 15 0.13 -7.54 0.50
CA ILE A 15 -0.57 -7.78 1.78
C ILE A 15 -0.68 -9.27 2.07
N ARG A 16 -1.02 -10.09 1.06
CA ARG A 16 -1.13 -11.53 1.23
C ARG A 16 0.20 -12.18 1.60
N ARG A 17 1.32 -11.73 1.02
CA ARG A 17 2.64 -12.35 1.17
C ARG A 17 3.36 -11.96 2.46
N GLU A 18 3.26 -10.71 2.90
CA GLU A 18 4.11 -10.20 4.00
C GLU A 18 3.87 -10.85 5.36
N ARG A 19 2.65 -11.34 5.63
CA ARG A 19 2.32 -11.96 6.91
C ARG A 19 1.51 -13.25 6.80
N ASP A 20 1.64 -13.95 5.66
CA ASP A 20 0.97 -15.24 5.44
C ASP A 20 -0.55 -15.22 5.72
N GLY A 21 -1.21 -14.12 5.32
CA GLY A 21 -2.65 -13.90 5.54
C GLY A 21 -3.03 -13.11 6.80
N ASP A 22 -2.09 -12.83 7.70
CA ASP A 22 -2.32 -11.91 8.81
C ASP A 22 -2.37 -10.44 8.35
N ALA A 23 -2.86 -9.57 9.23
CA ALA A 23 -2.92 -8.14 8.94
C ALA A 23 -1.51 -7.53 8.86
N VAL A 24 -1.30 -6.68 7.87
CA VAL A 24 -0.04 -5.99 7.58
C VAL A 24 -0.19 -4.51 7.90
N HIS A 25 0.79 -3.94 8.61
CA HIS A 25 0.82 -2.51 8.88
C HIS A 25 1.32 -1.73 7.65
N LEU A 26 0.83 -0.50 7.46
CA LEU A 26 1.17 0.35 6.31
C LEU A 26 2.67 0.57 6.13
N SER A 27 3.44 0.66 7.22
CA SER A 27 4.92 0.75 7.15
C SER A 27 5.55 -0.48 6.51
N ASP A 28 5.03 -1.67 6.79
CA ASP A 28 5.54 -2.93 6.27
C ASP A 28 5.19 -3.04 4.78
N ILE A 29 4.02 -2.55 4.38
CA ILE A 29 3.62 -2.44 2.96
C ILE A 29 4.58 -1.50 2.20
N TYR A 30 4.93 -0.34 2.79
CA TYR A 30 5.92 0.55 2.19
C TYR A 30 7.28 -0.13 2.03
N GLY A 31 7.77 -0.79 3.07
CA GLY A 31 9.04 -1.50 3.02
C GLY A 31 9.06 -2.65 2.01
N ALA A 32 7.94 -3.37 1.85
CA ALA A 32 7.79 -4.43 0.86
C ALA A 32 7.86 -3.87 -0.57
N VAL A 33 7.20 -2.74 -0.83
CA VAL A 33 7.25 -2.08 -2.14
C VAL A 33 8.65 -1.51 -2.43
N GLU A 34 9.30 -0.88 -1.45
CA GLU A 34 10.68 -0.39 -1.59
C GLU A 34 11.67 -1.52 -1.94
N ARG A 35 11.51 -2.68 -1.31
CA ARG A 35 12.39 -3.84 -1.49
C ARG A 35 12.12 -4.59 -2.80
N ASP A 36 10.86 -4.89 -3.09
CA ASP A 36 10.50 -5.81 -4.17
C ASP A 36 10.11 -5.08 -5.48
N HIS A 37 9.78 -3.78 -5.41
CA HIS A 37 9.34 -2.97 -6.55
C HIS A 37 9.98 -1.57 -6.58
N PRO A 38 11.33 -1.47 -6.57
CA PRO A 38 12.04 -0.20 -6.49
C PRO A 38 11.73 0.74 -7.66
N GLN A 39 11.29 0.23 -8.81
CA GLN A 39 10.89 1.05 -9.96
C GLN A 39 9.63 1.91 -9.70
N LEU A 40 8.86 1.61 -8.65
CA LEU A 40 7.67 2.39 -8.26
C LEU A 40 7.99 3.46 -7.21
N VAL A 41 9.21 3.47 -6.68
CA VAL A 41 9.68 4.35 -5.61
C VAL A 41 10.44 5.51 -6.22
N ASP A 42 10.04 6.73 -5.86
CA ASP A 42 10.75 7.96 -6.16
C ASP A 42 10.93 8.82 -4.91
N ASP A 43 11.86 9.76 -4.98
CA ASP A 43 12.07 10.77 -3.92
C ASP A 43 11.30 12.07 -4.24
N GLU A 44 10.31 12.01 -5.14
CA GLU A 44 9.49 13.17 -5.44
C GLU A 44 8.62 13.53 -4.22
N VAL A 45 8.73 14.78 -3.79
CA VAL A 45 7.95 15.31 -2.67
C VAL A 45 6.88 16.25 -3.20
N GLU A 46 5.64 16.03 -2.80
CA GLU A 46 4.52 16.90 -3.14
C GLU A 46 4.62 18.26 -2.42
N ALA A 47 3.86 19.26 -2.88
CA ALA A 47 3.73 20.54 -2.16
C ALA A 47 3.22 20.38 -0.70
N SER A 48 2.60 19.24 -0.40
CA SER A 48 2.14 18.84 0.94
C SER A 48 3.27 18.36 1.87
N GLY A 49 4.49 18.14 1.36
CA GLY A 49 5.60 17.54 2.09
C GLY A 49 5.55 16.00 2.15
N ALA A 50 4.55 15.36 1.56
CA ALA A 50 4.47 13.91 1.47
C ALA A 50 5.32 13.37 0.30
N VAL A 51 5.96 12.22 0.50
CA VAL A 51 6.61 11.48 -0.59
C VAL A 51 5.52 10.95 -1.53
N ARG A 52 5.59 11.34 -2.79
CA ARG A 52 4.53 11.18 -3.79
C ARG A 52 4.10 9.73 -3.95
N TRP A 53 5.03 8.79 -4.13
CA TRP A 53 4.65 7.39 -4.29
C TRP A 53 3.99 6.80 -3.03
N LYS A 54 4.39 7.22 -1.82
CA LYS A 54 3.76 6.77 -0.56
C LYS A 54 2.33 7.29 -0.45
N HIS A 55 2.07 8.49 -0.94
CA HIS A 55 0.73 9.07 -1.02
C HIS A 55 -0.14 8.34 -2.07
N GLU A 56 0.40 8.14 -3.28
CA GLU A 56 -0.30 7.41 -4.35
C GLU A 56 -0.63 5.97 -3.94
N LEU A 57 0.31 5.27 -3.30
CA LEU A 57 0.10 3.94 -2.74
C LEU A 57 -1.01 3.96 -1.69
N ARG A 58 -0.95 4.90 -0.74
CA ARG A 58 -1.97 5.02 0.31
C ARG A 58 -3.34 5.28 -0.29
N TRP A 59 -3.45 6.16 -1.29
CA TRP A 59 -4.70 6.38 -1.99
C TRP A 59 -5.21 5.07 -2.58
N GLU A 60 -4.38 4.37 -3.36
CA GLU A 60 -4.81 3.14 -4.03
C GLU A 60 -5.23 2.06 -3.03
N LEU A 61 -4.54 1.96 -1.90
CA LEU A 61 -4.91 1.08 -0.81
C LEU A 61 -6.30 1.40 -0.23
N GLU A 62 -6.64 2.68 -0.08
CA GLU A 62 -7.97 3.11 0.34
C GLU A 62 -9.04 2.83 -0.72
N THR A 63 -8.71 2.98 -2.01
CA THR A 63 -9.59 2.59 -3.11
C THR A 63 -9.91 1.11 -3.05
N LEU A 64 -8.90 0.24 -2.89
CA LEU A 64 -9.09 -1.20 -2.73
C LEU A 64 -9.92 -1.57 -1.49
N VAL A 65 -9.87 -0.77 -0.43
CA VAL A 65 -10.73 -0.95 0.75
C VAL A 65 -12.19 -0.62 0.44
N VAL A 66 -12.45 0.45 -0.30
CA VAL A 66 -13.81 0.82 -0.75
C VAL A 66 -14.37 -0.24 -1.70
N ASP A 67 -13.53 -0.76 -2.59
CA ASP A 67 -13.91 -1.78 -3.58
C ASP A 67 -14.02 -3.19 -2.98
N GLY A 68 -13.62 -3.37 -1.71
CA GLY A 68 -13.69 -4.63 -0.99
C GLY A 68 -12.59 -5.65 -1.30
N GLY A 69 -11.56 -5.25 -2.07
CA GLY A 69 -10.39 -6.09 -2.37
C GLY A 69 -9.38 -6.17 -1.21
N VAL A 70 -9.46 -5.23 -0.27
CA VAL A 70 -8.65 -5.19 0.96
C VAL A 70 -9.56 -4.80 2.12
N ARG A 71 -9.29 -5.29 3.33
CA ARG A 71 -10.00 -4.92 4.55
C ARG A 71 -9.10 -4.11 5.46
N ARG A 72 -9.62 -2.99 5.99
CA ARG A 72 -8.95 -2.25 7.06
C ARG A 72 -9.28 -2.88 8.42
N ARG A 73 -8.26 -3.29 9.16
CA ARG A 73 -8.37 -3.94 10.47
C ARG A 73 -8.32 -2.93 11.61
N LYS A 74 -9.46 -2.26 11.84
CA LYS A 74 -9.60 -1.22 12.90
C LYS A 74 -9.42 -1.78 14.31
N ASP A 75 -9.66 -3.08 14.49
CA ASP A 75 -9.48 -3.83 15.73
C ASP A 75 -8.02 -3.91 16.17
N LEU A 76 -7.07 -3.78 15.23
CA LEU A 76 -5.63 -3.83 15.50
C LEU A 76 -4.99 -2.43 15.62
N GLY A 77 -5.80 -1.38 15.52
CA GLY A 77 -5.35 0.01 15.51
C GLY A 77 -5.34 0.63 14.11
N ARG A 78 -4.67 1.79 13.98
CA ARG A 78 -4.59 2.53 12.71
C ARG A 78 -3.53 1.89 11.80
N GLY A 79 -3.81 1.86 10.50
CA GLY A 79 -2.83 1.48 9.48
C GLY A 79 -2.67 -0.02 9.25
N PHE A 80 -3.55 -0.88 9.78
CA PHE A 80 -3.54 -2.32 9.51
C PHE A 80 -4.51 -2.72 8.40
N TYR A 81 -4.05 -3.60 7.50
CA TYR A 81 -4.77 -4.06 6.32
C TYR A 81 -4.67 -5.59 6.15
N SER A 82 -5.72 -6.24 5.68
CA SER A 82 -5.73 -7.68 5.35
C SER A 82 -6.52 -7.92 4.05
N ILE A 83 -6.46 -9.15 3.52
CA ILE A 83 -7.41 -9.61 2.48
C ILE A 83 -8.70 -10.12 3.14
#